data_AF-A0A970PB18-F1
#
_entry.id   AF-A0A970PB18-F1
#
_cell.length_a   1.000
_cell.length_b   1.000
_cell.length_c   1.000
_cell.angle_alpha   90.00
_cell.angle_beta   90.00
_cell.angle_gamma   90.00
#
_symmetry.space_group_name_H-M   'P 1'
#
loop_
_entity.id
_entity.type
_entity.pdbx_description
1 polymer ?
#
loop_
_entity_poly.entity_id
_entity_poly.type
_entity_poly.pdbx_seq_one_letter_code
_entity_poly.pdbx_strand_id
1 'polypeptide(L)'
;LALNFSVDAEKEGLRQAVLADGRVERYACPLEERFWRDHLQAGMIERAQLANDPELQVDGLWIDFELYATVTGQRYYTNACYCDYCMGEFAEAQGLEIPELALGERRPWLVEHELTERYTQFLQDRVEEYATEVRENVHAVNPDLLLGFYPTPHYWALYGVARAFSTERLPIILWATDTYGGGGPTRVPEDWQAHYEEMGVNARYCAGMLLRSYSAKNLAANIYHASAKCDGYWLFTTYTLWNPVEEHKGDYYLAHGTPEEYWQAIARANRELDRLAADPEHETDLVIGIEPIVYHPLAKPEVRRRIEALVPPESTGEMIEYDEPVSLRGSNLLLIAAEAGQTVRVPVEFGQVGAGEDRIRWEVSNLVGDDVARGEGAVGEDTVIEFTPPQSGVHYVLITAGGSKYAPRGSNAPLGLYATKLHIIGGAERLYFRAPTGVEEFTVLGAGSSGRERIRVNVYDPAGELAGTCQSTGEVLEAPLTLSAGANAGDVWSLEIAKADEGILEDNTLTLPEPLPPVVSLAPEHAFGTE
;
A
#
# COMPACT_ATOMS: atom_id res chain seq x y z
N LEU A 1 -20.20 17.13 1.77
CA LEU A 1 -19.07 18.01 2.18
C LEU A 1 -17.99 17.19 2.88
N ALA A 2 -16.77 17.70 3.03
CA ALA A 2 -15.63 17.00 3.66
C ALA A 2 -15.06 17.77 4.85
N LEU A 3 -14.62 17.06 5.90
CA LEU A 3 -13.94 17.61 7.07
C LEU A 3 -12.83 16.66 7.53
N ASN A 4 -11.68 17.20 7.92
CA ASN A 4 -10.58 16.42 8.48
C ASN A 4 -10.58 16.58 10.01
N PHE A 5 -10.51 15.45 10.71
CA PHE A 5 -10.44 15.42 12.16
C PHE A 5 -9.08 15.86 12.70
N SER A 6 -7.99 15.75 11.94
CA SER A 6 -6.63 16.06 12.42
C SER A 6 -6.34 17.57 12.58
N VAL A 7 -5.65 17.89 13.68
CA VAL A 7 -5.04 19.21 13.94
C VAL A 7 -3.63 19.05 14.48
N ASP A 8 -2.78 20.05 14.23
CA ASP A 8 -1.48 20.18 14.89
C ASP A 8 -1.69 20.77 16.29
N ALA A 9 -1.81 19.90 17.28
CA ALA A 9 -2.17 20.27 18.65
C ALA A 9 -1.15 21.19 19.31
N GLU A 10 0.13 21.05 18.97
CA GLU A 10 1.19 21.94 19.48
C GLU A 10 0.94 23.38 19.02
N LYS A 11 0.62 23.57 17.73
CA LYS A 11 0.35 24.91 17.17
C LYS A 11 -0.94 25.53 17.72
N GLU A 12 -1.96 24.71 17.94
CA GLU A 12 -3.27 25.16 18.44
C GLU A 12 -3.31 25.29 19.98
N GLY A 13 -2.22 24.97 20.67
CA GLY A 13 -2.14 24.97 22.13
C GLY A 13 -3.15 24.00 22.76
N LEU A 14 -3.31 22.84 22.15
CA LEU A 14 -4.15 21.73 22.59
C LEU A 14 -3.29 20.65 23.26
N ARG A 15 -3.88 19.84 24.14
CA ARG A 15 -3.13 18.70 24.71
C ARG A 15 -2.78 17.71 23.60
N GLN A 16 -1.53 17.30 23.57
CA GLN A 16 -1.03 16.28 22.64
C GLN A 16 -1.35 14.87 23.12
N ALA A 17 -1.52 13.95 22.17
CA ALA A 17 -1.65 12.54 22.49
C ALA A 17 -0.29 11.93 22.91
N VAL A 18 -0.34 10.97 23.83
CA VAL A 18 0.83 10.19 24.26
C VAL A 18 0.62 8.73 23.90
N LEU A 19 1.58 8.14 23.19
CA LEU A 19 1.56 6.74 22.77
C LEU A 19 1.89 5.80 23.94
N ALA A 20 1.54 4.53 23.78
CA ALA A 20 1.78 3.48 24.77
C ALA A 20 3.25 3.32 25.20
N ASP A 21 4.20 3.69 24.33
CA ASP A 21 5.64 3.67 24.60
C ASP A 21 6.18 4.99 25.19
N GLY A 22 5.29 5.95 25.46
CA GLY A 22 5.62 7.24 26.05
C GLY A 22 6.03 8.32 25.05
N ARG A 23 6.10 8.03 23.75
CA ARG A 23 6.33 9.08 22.74
C ARG A 23 5.14 10.02 22.66
N VAL A 24 5.42 11.31 22.49
CA VAL A 24 4.40 12.35 22.32
C VAL A 24 4.17 12.61 20.84
N GLU A 25 2.91 12.66 20.44
CA GLU A 25 2.49 12.94 19.06
C GLU A 25 2.12 14.41 18.86
N ARG A 26 2.05 14.87 17.61
CA ARG A 26 1.62 16.25 17.30
C ARG A 26 0.11 16.40 17.17
N TYR A 27 -0.65 15.32 17.05
CA TYR A 27 -2.11 15.38 17.03
C TYR A 27 -2.69 15.47 18.44
N ALA A 28 -3.91 15.99 18.51
CA ALA A 28 -4.60 16.25 19.76
C ALA A 28 -4.90 14.97 20.54
N CYS A 29 -4.91 15.08 21.86
CA CYS A 29 -5.46 14.08 22.77
C CYS A 29 -6.94 13.84 22.41
N PRO A 30 -7.41 12.58 22.34
CA PRO A 30 -8.80 12.28 22.01
C PRO A 30 -9.79 12.79 23.07
N LEU A 31 -9.33 13.11 24.29
CA LEU A 31 -10.15 13.70 25.35
C LEU A 31 -9.91 15.23 25.52
N GLU A 32 -9.37 15.90 24.50
CA GLU A 32 -9.30 17.36 24.47
C GLU A 32 -10.66 17.95 24.10
N GLU A 33 -11.40 18.47 25.07
CA GLU A 33 -12.73 19.07 24.83
C GLU A 33 -12.70 20.21 23.80
N ARG A 34 -11.65 21.05 23.84
CA ARG A 34 -11.48 22.13 22.86
C ARG A 34 -11.32 21.61 21.44
N PHE A 35 -10.72 20.44 21.27
CA PHE A 35 -10.56 19.83 19.96
C PHE A 35 -11.91 19.36 19.39
N TRP A 36 -12.76 18.76 20.22
CA TRP A 36 -14.12 18.40 19.81
C TRP A 36 -14.99 19.62 19.51
N ARG A 37 -14.99 20.63 20.39
CA ARG A 37 -15.87 21.79 20.27
C ARG A 37 -15.38 22.82 19.26
N ASP A 38 -14.12 23.22 19.36
CA ASP A 38 -13.60 24.37 18.64
C ASP A 38 -13.13 23.99 17.22
N HIS A 39 -12.80 22.71 16.97
CA HIS A 39 -12.41 22.21 15.65
C HIS A 39 -13.51 21.37 14.99
N LEU A 40 -13.82 20.19 15.55
CA LEU A 40 -14.76 19.28 14.88
C LEU A 40 -16.17 19.86 14.81
N GLN A 41 -16.77 20.23 15.94
CA GLN A 41 -18.14 20.75 15.98
C GLN A 41 -18.27 22.04 15.18
N ALA A 42 -17.33 22.98 15.31
CA ALA A 42 -17.34 24.22 14.54
C ALA A 42 -17.37 23.93 13.02
N GLY A 43 -16.48 23.04 12.54
CA GLY A 43 -16.44 22.63 11.14
C GLY A 43 -17.70 21.89 10.68
N MET A 44 -18.28 21.04 11.54
CA MET A 44 -19.51 20.32 11.23
C MET A 44 -20.73 21.25 11.17
N ILE A 45 -20.85 22.21 12.10
CA ILE A 45 -21.95 23.21 12.12
C ILE A 45 -21.90 24.09 10.87
N GLU A 46 -20.71 24.56 10.47
CA GLU A 46 -20.53 25.33 9.23
C GLU A 46 -21.11 24.56 8.03
N ARG A 47 -20.81 23.26 7.93
CA ARG A 47 -21.24 22.41 6.82
C ARG A 47 -22.73 22.04 6.91
N ALA A 48 -23.27 21.90 8.13
CA ALA A 48 -24.70 21.70 8.35
C ALA A 48 -25.52 22.93 7.93
N GLN A 49 -25.01 24.14 8.17
CA GLN A 49 -25.62 25.39 7.70
C GLN A 49 -25.62 25.46 6.17
N LEU A 50 -24.50 25.10 5.52
CA LEU A 50 -24.43 25.02 4.06
C LEU A 50 -25.41 23.98 3.50
N ALA A 51 -25.59 22.85 4.19
CA ALA A 51 -26.53 21.81 3.77
C ALA A 51 -28.02 22.24 3.82
N ASN A 52 -28.34 23.29 4.57
CA ASN A 52 -29.69 23.88 4.55
C ASN A 52 -29.93 24.79 3.34
N ASP A 53 -28.90 25.10 2.55
CA ASP A 53 -29.06 25.83 1.29
C ASP A 53 -29.64 24.88 0.21
N PRO A 54 -30.89 25.10 -0.23
CA PRO A 54 -31.52 24.24 -1.24
C PRO A 54 -30.82 24.29 -2.60
N GLU A 55 -29.98 25.30 -2.88
CA GLU A 55 -29.21 25.39 -4.12
C GLU A 55 -27.99 24.44 -4.12
N LEU A 56 -27.48 24.06 -2.94
CA LEU A 56 -26.27 23.23 -2.82
C LEU A 56 -26.56 21.72 -2.83
N GLN A 57 -27.80 21.30 -2.52
CA GLN A 57 -28.23 19.89 -2.52
C GLN A 57 -27.26 18.95 -1.76
N VAL A 58 -26.94 19.29 -0.51
CA VAL A 58 -26.02 18.50 0.32
C VAL A 58 -26.80 17.69 1.35
N ASP A 59 -26.79 16.37 1.20
CA ASP A 59 -27.48 15.45 2.12
C ASP A 59 -26.64 15.04 3.33
N GLY A 60 -25.30 15.23 3.27
CA GLY A 60 -24.42 14.69 4.29
C GLY A 60 -23.00 15.21 4.35
N LEU A 61 -22.34 14.83 5.45
CA LEU A 61 -20.98 15.15 5.77
C LEU A 61 -20.11 13.89 5.84
N TRP A 62 -19.00 13.92 5.09
CA TRP A 62 -17.92 12.95 5.18
C TRP A 62 -16.80 13.49 6.06
N ILE A 63 -16.34 12.69 7.01
CA ILE A 63 -15.30 13.04 7.97
C ILE A 63 -14.14 12.07 7.85
N ASP A 64 -12.95 12.61 7.67
CA ASP A 64 -11.70 11.84 7.67
C ASP A 64 -11.08 11.85 9.07
N PHE A 65 -11.04 10.68 9.71
CA PHE A 65 -10.49 10.50 11.05
C PHE A 65 -9.00 10.11 11.07
N GLU A 66 -8.29 10.12 9.94
CA GLU A 66 -6.84 9.96 9.94
C GLU A 66 -6.13 11.14 10.64
N LEU A 67 -5.17 10.81 11.51
CA LEU A 67 -4.36 11.78 12.25
C LEU A 67 -3.09 12.11 11.46
N TYR A 68 -3.18 13.11 10.58
CA TYR A 68 -2.08 13.53 9.70
C TYR A 68 -0.96 14.30 10.41
N ALA A 69 -1.25 14.97 11.53
CA ALA A 69 -0.24 15.65 12.34
C ALA A 69 0.56 14.65 13.20
N THR A 70 1.21 13.67 12.57
CA THR A 70 2.03 12.65 13.23
C THR A 70 3.52 12.89 13.04
N VAL A 71 4.32 12.56 14.07
CA VAL A 71 5.78 12.51 14.01
C VAL A 71 6.34 11.10 13.98
N THR A 72 5.54 10.10 14.37
CA THR A 72 5.96 8.69 14.38
C THR A 72 5.41 7.90 13.19
N GLY A 73 4.47 8.46 12.43
CA GLY A 73 3.72 7.77 11.40
C GLY A 73 2.44 7.10 11.91
N GLN A 74 2.17 7.11 13.22
CA GLN A 74 0.96 6.57 13.82
C GLN A 74 -0.25 7.46 13.52
N ARG A 75 -1.11 7.04 12.57
CA ARG A 75 -2.27 7.83 12.12
C ARG A 75 -3.57 7.62 12.89
N TYR A 76 -3.57 6.77 13.93
CA TYR A 76 -4.77 6.39 14.67
C TYR A 76 -4.49 6.25 16.16
N TYR A 77 -5.53 6.40 17.00
CA TYR A 77 -5.40 6.23 18.46
C TYR A 77 -5.29 4.76 18.93
N THR A 78 -4.98 3.79 18.05
CA THR A 78 -4.89 2.36 18.39
C THR A 78 -4.03 2.10 19.63
N ASN A 79 -2.92 2.84 19.78
CA ASN A 79 -2.01 2.76 20.91
C ASN A 79 -1.90 4.07 21.70
N ALA A 80 -2.98 4.85 21.75
CA ALA A 80 -3.08 6.12 22.46
C ALA A 80 -4.45 6.20 23.16
N CYS A 81 -4.68 7.09 24.13
CA CYS A 81 -3.78 8.11 24.65
C CYS A 81 -3.45 7.82 26.11
N TYR A 82 -2.20 8.02 26.53
CA TYR A 82 -1.73 7.83 27.92
C TYR A 82 -1.20 9.13 28.52
N CYS A 83 -1.74 10.30 28.13
CA CYS A 83 -1.32 11.58 28.69
C CYS A 83 -1.79 11.74 30.15
N ASP A 84 -1.26 12.75 30.85
CA ASP A 84 -1.56 12.98 32.28
C ASP A 84 -3.06 13.13 32.53
N TYR A 85 -3.73 13.83 31.61
CA TYR A 85 -5.17 14.05 31.69
C TYR A 85 -5.94 12.74 31.57
N CYS A 86 -5.68 11.93 30.53
CA CYS A 86 -6.38 10.65 30.36
C CYS A 86 -6.15 9.69 31.53
N MET A 87 -4.92 9.62 32.06
CA MET A 87 -4.61 8.79 33.24
C MET A 87 -5.31 9.31 34.50
N GLY A 88 -5.32 10.64 34.71
CA GLY A 88 -5.95 11.27 35.85
C GLY A 88 -7.47 11.12 35.86
N GLU A 89 -8.13 11.38 34.74
CA GLU A 89 -9.59 11.22 34.58
C GLU A 89 -10.01 9.77 34.80
N PHE A 90 -9.22 8.80 34.30
CA PHE A 90 -9.47 7.40 34.57
C PHE A 90 -9.29 7.07 36.06
N ALA A 91 -8.23 7.56 36.70
CA ALA A 91 -7.98 7.34 38.11
C ALA A 91 -9.16 7.85 38.96
N GLU A 92 -9.64 9.06 38.68
CA GLU A 92 -10.79 9.66 39.35
C GLU A 92 -12.07 8.85 39.11
N ALA A 93 -12.37 8.51 37.84
CA ALA A 93 -13.57 7.76 37.48
C ALA A 93 -13.62 6.36 38.12
N GLN A 94 -12.45 5.74 38.35
CA GLN A 94 -12.36 4.41 38.96
C GLN A 94 -12.08 4.45 40.47
N GLY A 95 -11.91 5.62 41.07
CA GLY A 95 -11.52 5.76 42.48
C GLY A 95 -10.16 5.12 42.80
N LEU A 96 -9.22 5.19 41.85
CA LEU A 96 -7.88 4.62 41.96
C LEU A 96 -6.85 5.69 42.29
N GLU A 97 -5.84 5.32 43.08
CA GLU A 97 -4.62 6.10 43.20
C GLU A 97 -3.58 5.52 42.25
N ILE A 98 -3.31 6.23 41.15
CA ILE A 98 -2.24 5.87 40.21
C ILE A 98 -0.97 6.60 40.66
N PRO A 99 0.17 5.92 40.85
CA PRO A 99 1.41 6.58 41.22
C PRO A 99 1.88 7.54 40.13
N GLU A 100 2.82 8.42 40.47
CA GLU A 100 3.49 9.25 39.47
C GLU A 100 4.35 8.34 38.57
N LEU A 101 3.97 8.24 37.29
CA LEU A 101 4.59 7.37 36.30
C LEU A 101 5.13 8.21 35.14
N ALA A 102 6.34 7.90 34.69
CA ALA A 102 6.85 8.44 33.43
C ALA A 102 5.95 7.99 32.26
N LEU A 103 5.95 8.75 31.16
CA LEU A 103 5.03 8.50 30.03
C LEU A 103 5.08 7.04 29.53
N GLY A 104 6.28 6.48 29.37
CA GLY A 104 6.49 5.11 28.89
C GLY A 104 6.16 4.01 29.90
N GLU A 105 5.91 4.34 31.17
CA GLU A 105 5.61 3.36 32.23
C GLU A 105 4.11 3.15 32.43
N ARG A 106 3.27 4.02 31.84
CA ARG A 106 1.81 4.03 32.07
C ARG A 106 1.10 2.81 31.52
N ARG A 107 1.37 2.44 30.27
CA ARG A 107 0.80 1.22 29.68
C ARG A 107 1.30 -0.03 30.39
N PRO A 108 2.63 -0.22 30.65
CA PRO A 108 3.11 -1.32 31.48
C PRO A 108 2.40 -1.41 32.84
N TRP A 109 2.21 -0.30 33.53
CA TRP A 109 1.51 -0.27 34.82
C TRP A 109 0.04 -0.72 34.70
N LEU A 110 -0.70 -0.22 33.71
CA LEU A 110 -2.09 -0.66 33.44
C LEU A 110 -2.17 -2.15 33.09
N VAL A 111 -1.14 -2.72 32.46
CA VAL A 111 -1.08 -4.16 32.16
C VAL A 111 -0.80 -4.95 33.43
N GLU A 112 0.19 -4.56 34.22
CA GLU A 112 0.56 -5.21 35.48
C GLU A 112 -0.61 -5.26 36.47
N HIS A 113 -1.47 -4.24 36.45
CA HIS A 113 -2.62 -4.12 37.35
C HIS A 113 -3.93 -4.62 36.73
N GLU A 114 -3.90 -5.23 35.53
CA GLU A 114 -5.08 -5.77 34.83
C GLU A 114 -6.17 -4.71 34.56
N LEU A 115 -5.77 -3.44 34.36
CA LEU A 115 -6.66 -2.30 34.14
C LEU A 115 -6.81 -1.90 32.67
N THR A 116 -6.07 -2.55 31.78
CA THR A 116 -5.97 -2.18 30.35
C THR A 116 -7.34 -2.12 29.64
N GLU A 117 -8.19 -3.12 29.82
CA GLU A 117 -9.51 -3.17 29.17
C GLU A 117 -10.42 -2.08 29.72
N ARG A 118 -10.46 -1.92 31.05
CA ARG A 118 -11.23 -0.86 31.72
C ARG A 118 -10.79 0.53 31.31
N TYR A 119 -9.48 0.74 31.14
CA TYR A 119 -8.93 2.01 30.66
C TYR A 119 -9.37 2.31 29.24
N THR A 120 -9.26 1.32 28.35
CA THR A 120 -9.65 1.47 26.94
C THR A 120 -11.15 1.74 26.81
N GLN A 121 -11.98 1.01 27.56
CA GLN A 121 -13.42 1.25 27.61
C GLN A 121 -13.75 2.65 28.13
N PHE A 122 -13.10 3.10 29.22
CA PHE A 122 -13.28 4.44 29.74
C PHE A 122 -12.98 5.53 28.69
N LEU A 123 -11.86 5.41 27.96
CA LEU A 123 -11.54 6.36 26.90
C LEU A 123 -12.60 6.36 25.79
N GLN A 124 -13.08 5.17 25.41
CA GLN A 124 -14.11 5.00 24.40
C GLN A 124 -15.43 5.64 24.82
N ASP A 125 -15.86 5.44 26.06
CA ASP A 125 -17.09 6.02 26.59
C ASP A 125 -17.02 7.56 26.59
N ARG A 126 -15.88 8.13 27.02
CA ARG A 126 -15.66 9.59 26.97
C ARG A 126 -15.68 10.16 25.55
N VAL A 127 -15.10 9.44 24.58
CA VAL A 127 -15.17 9.84 23.17
C VAL A 127 -16.59 9.76 22.62
N GLU A 128 -17.34 8.72 22.99
CA GLU A 128 -18.74 8.58 22.61
C GLU A 128 -19.61 9.71 23.17
N GLU A 129 -19.37 10.14 24.41
CA GLU A 129 -20.04 11.30 24.99
C GLU A 129 -19.77 12.59 24.19
N TYR A 130 -18.50 12.90 23.89
CA TYR A 130 -18.17 14.10 23.11
C TYR A 130 -18.74 14.02 21.69
N ALA A 131 -18.62 12.88 21.03
CA ALA A 131 -19.21 12.68 19.71
C ALA A 131 -20.75 12.81 19.74
N THR A 132 -21.41 12.35 20.81
CA THR A 132 -22.86 12.49 20.98
C THR A 132 -23.26 13.95 21.10
N GLU A 133 -22.57 14.72 21.93
CA GLU A 133 -22.80 16.17 22.05
C GLU A 133 -22.62 16.88 20.71
N VAL A 134 -21.54 16.57 19.98
CA VAL A 134 -21.30 17.14 18.65
C VAL A 134 -22.43 16.79 17.68
N ARG A 135 -22.85 15.52 17.60
CA ARG A 135 -23.97 15.10 16.74
C ARG A 135 -25.23 15.87 17.10
N GLU A 136 -25.59 15.95 18.38
CA GLU A 136 -26.82 16.63 18.82
C GLU A 136 -26.83 18.11 18.43
N ASN A 137 -25.69 18.79 18.62
CA ASN A 137 -25.54 20.19 18.22
C ASN A 137 -25.63 20.37 16.70
N VAL A 138 -25.08 19.45 15.93
CA VAL A 138 -25.15 19.47 14.45
C VAL A 138 -26.57 19.17 13.95
N HIS A 139 -27.24 18.16 14.51
CA HIS A 139 -28.62 17.80 14.16
C HIS A 139 -29.64 18.82 14.66
N ALA A 140 -29.32 19.64 15.66
CA ALA A 140 -30.13 20.81 16.00
C ALA A 140 -30.13 21.87 14.88
N VAL A 141 -29.06 21.94 14.08
CA VAL A 141 -28.95 22.85 12.92
C VAL A 141 -29.57 22.24 11.66
N ASN A 142 -29.31 20.96 11.40
CA ASN A 142 -29.92 20.21 10.30
C ASN A 142 -30.29 18.79 10.78
N PRO A 143 -31.57 18.55 11.12
CA PRO A 143 -32.00 17.26 11.64
C PRO A 143 -31.84 16.10 10.66
N ASP A 144 -31.74 16.34 9.36
CA ASP A 144 -31.72 15.28 8.33
C ASP A 144 -30.32 15.08 7.73
N LEU A 145 -29.31 15.80 8.22
CA LEU A 145 -27.94 15.68 7.75
C LEU A 145 -27.37 14.29 8.07
N LEU A 146 -27.03 13.54 7.02
CA LEU A 146 -26.34 12.27 7.14
C LEU A 146 -24.89 12.50 7.58
N LEU A 147 -24.43 11.71 8.56
CA LEU A 147 -23.04 11.71 8.99
C LEU A 147 -22.38 10.44 8.48
N GLY A 148 -21.12 10.55 8.05
CA GLY A 148 -20.33 9.41 7.67
C GLY A 148 -18.85 9.68 7.84
N PHE A 149 -18.07 8.60 7.98
CA PHE A 149 -16.63 8.76 8.14
C PHE A 149 -15.79 7.66 7.51
N TYR A 150 -14.54 8.05 7.27
CA TYR A 150 -13.42 7.22 6.89
C TYR A 150 -12.39 7.23 8.03
N PRO A 151 -11.71 6.11 8.32
CA PRO A 151 -11.95 4.75 7.78
C PRO A 151 -13.06 4.00 8.56
N THR A 152 -13.37 2.75 8.19
CA THR A 152 -14.24 1.88 9.00
C THR A 152 -13.72 1.72 10.44
N PRO A 153 -14.61 1.56 11.43
CA PRO A 153 -14.21 1.35 12.83
C PRO A 153 -13.27 0.15 12.99
N HIS A 154 -12.08 0.41 13.54
CA HIS A 154 -11.05 -0.62 13.79
C HIS A 154 -10.24 -0.36 15.07
N TYR A 155 -10.63 0.67 15.85
CA TYR A 155 -10.07 0.96 17.17
C TYR A 155 -11.10 1.64 18.05
N TRP A 156 -10.82 1.63 19.35
CA TRP A 156 -11.74 2.04 20.43
C TRP A 156 -12.44 3.40 20.15
N ALA A 157 -11.71 4.42 19.69
CA ALA A 157 -12.31 5.75 19.50
C ALA A 157 -13.31 5.76 18.33
N LEU A 158 -13.04 5.07 17.22
CA LEU A 158 -13.99 5.02 16.10
C LEU A 158 -15.24 4.19 16.44
N TYR A 159 -15.14 3.19 17.30
CA TYR A 159 -16.32 2.49 17.79
C TYR A 159 -17.22 3.43 18.61
N GLY A 160 -16.63 4.26 19.48
CA GLY A 160 -17.36 5.31 20.21
C GLY A 160 -18.02 6.33 19.28
N VAL A 161 -17.29 6.81 18.27
CA VAL A 161 -17.84 7.74 17.27
C VAL A 161 -18.95 7.10 16.45
N ALA A 162 -18.80 5.85 16.01
CA ALA A 162 -19.81 5.15 15.21
C ALA A 162 -21.14 5.02 15.96
N ARG A 163 -21.09 4.60 17.23
CA ARG A 163 -22.27 4.56 18.10
C ARG A 163 -22.89 5.94 18.28
N ALA A 164 -22.08 6.94 18.61
CA ALA A 164 -22.54 8.30 18.84
C ALA A 164 -23.18 8.97 17.62
N PHE A 165 -22.64 8.75 16.41
CA PHE A 165 -23.09 9.42 15.18
C PHE A 165 -24.26 8.71 14.50
N SER A 166 -24.43 7.40 14.73
CA SER A 166 -25.60 6.67 14.28
C SER A 166 -26.80 6.89 15.20
N THR A 167 -28.01 6.80 14.66
CA THR A 167 -29.26 6.82 15.44
C THR A 167 -30.22 5.79 14.88
N GLU A 168 -31.29 5.47 15.61
CA GLU A 168 -32.35 4.59 15.06
C GLU A 168 -32.96 5.15 13.76
N ARG A 169 -33.03 6.48 13.62
CA ARG A 169 -33.64 7.15 12.45
C ARG A 169 -32.65 7.36 11.30
N LEU A 170 -31.47 7.90 11.60
CA LEU A 170 -30.44 8.22 10.63
C LEU A 170 -29.27 7.25 10.78
N PRO A 171 -28.91 6.52 9.71
CA PRO A 171 -27.73 5.69 9.73
C PRO A 171 -26.46 6.54 9.62
N ILE A 172 -25.35 5.98 10.08
CA ILE A 172 -24.01 6.46 9.73
C ILE A 172 -23.54 5.82 8.42
N ILE A 173 -22.89 6.57 7.55
CA ILE A 173 -22.27 6.04 6.33
C ILE A 173 -20.80 5.71 6.62
N LEU A 174 -20.43 4.44 6.52
CA LEU A 174 -19.07 3.96 6.69
C LEU A 174 -18.39 3.83 5.32
N TRP A 175 -17.35 4.64 5.13
CA TRP A 175 -16.56 4.67 3.90
C TRP A 175 -15.45 3.64 4.03
N ALA A 176 -15.77 2.41 3.64
CA ALA A 176 -14.99 1.25 4.03
C ALA A 176 -13.62 1.17 3.35
N THR A 177 -12.64 0.70 4.11
CA THR A 177 -11.24 0.57 3.68
C THR A 177 -10.85 -0.85 3.30
N ASP A 178 -11.67 -1.84 3.62
CA ASP A 178 -11.36 -3.26 3.44
C ASP A 178 -11.07 -3.61 1.97
N THR A 179 -11.90 -3.05 1.07
CA THR A 179 -11.78 -3.16 -0.39
C THR A 179 -10.93 -2.05 -0.99
N TYR A 180 -10.56 -1.02 -0.24
CA TYR A 180 -10.00 0.21 -0.78
C TYR A 180 -8.72 -0.02 -1.60
N GLY A 181 -7.80 -0.82 -1.05
CA GLY A 181 -6.52 -1.13 -1.70
C GLY A 181 -6.56 -2.23 -2.78
N GLY A 182 -7.72 -2.79 -3.10
CA GLY A 182 -7.87 -3.93 -4.02
C GLY A 182 -8.66 -5.10 -3.44
N GLY A 183 -8.78 -6.18 -4.22
CA GLY A 183 -9.46 -7.43 -3.83
C GLY A 183 -10.97 -7.47 -4.07
N GLY A 184 -11.62 -6.30 -4.23
CA GLY A 184 -13.02 -6.21 -4.62
C GLY A 184 -13.96 -6.97 -3.69
N PRO A 185 -14.91 -7.78 -4.21
CA PRO A 185 -15.96 -8.41 -3.41
C PRO A 185 -15.48 -9.47 -2.40
N THR A 186 -14.24 -9.96 -2.50
CA THR A 186 -13.69 -10.93 -1.54
C THR A 186 -13.25 -10.26 -0.24
N ARG A 187 -13.11 -8.94 -0.25
CA ARG A 187 -12.69 -8.12 0.89
C ARG A 187 -13.86 -7.45 1.61
N VAL A 188 -15.09 -7.57 1.09
CA VAL A 188 -16.29 -7.17 1.83
C VAL A 188 -16.54 -8.21 2.92
N PRO A 189 -16.55 -7.84 4.22
CA PRO A 189 -16.82 -8.80 5.30
C PRO A 189 -18.22 -9.42 5.13
N GLU A 190 -18.36 -10.73 5.31
CA GLU A 190 -19.66 -11.39 5.12
C GLU A 190 -20.69 -11.06 6.22
N ASP A 191 -20.20 -10.70 7.40
CA ASP A 191 -20.96 -10.49 8.63
C ASP A 191 -21.05 -9.01 9.04
N TRP A 192 -20.69 -8.06 8.16
CA TRP A 192 -20.61 -6.65 8.50
C TRP A 192 -21.91 -6.12 9.14
N GLN A 193 -23.09 -6.56 8.65
CA GLN A 193 -24.39 -6.16 9.19
C GLN A 193 -24.56 -6.59 10.65
N ALA A 194 -24.36 -7.88 10.91
CA ALA A 194 -24.47 -8.45 12.25
C ALA A 194 -23.46 -7.81 13.20
N HIS A 195 -22.23 -7.58 12.73
CA HIS A 195 -21.18 -6.93 13.49
C HIS A 195 -21.60 -5.53 13.98
N TYR A 196 -22.13 -4.68 13.10
CA TYR A 196 -22.58 -3.33 13.51
C TYR A 196 -23.88 -3.35 14.30
N GLU A 197 -24.80 -4.28 14.02
CA GLU A 197 -26.02 -4.47 14.81
C GLU A 197 -25.71 -4.86 16.27
N GLU A 198 -24.78 -5.80 16.48
CA GLU A 198 -24.33 -6.21 17.82
C GLU A 198 -23.68 -5.06 18.60
N MET A 199 -23.05 -4.12 17.90
CA MET A 199 -22.49 -2.89 18.48
C MET A 199 -23.53 -1.79 18.70
N GLY A 200 -24.78 -2.00 18.31
CA GLY A 200 -25.84 -0.97 18.38
C GLY A 200 -25.64 0.17 17.39
N VAL A 201 -24.93 -0.06 16.29
CA VAL A 201 -24.65 0.94 15.25
C VAL A 201 -25.57 0.74 14.06
N ASN A 202 -26.43 1.72 13.77
CA ASN A 202 -27.18 1.77 12.51
C ASN A 202 -26.25 2.23 11.38
N ALA A 203 -25.59 1.29 10.70
CA ALA A 203 -24.59 1.57 9.68
C ALA A 203 -25.07 1.30 8.26
N ARG A 204 -24.61 2.14 7.31
CA ARG A 204 -24.54 1.84 5.89
C ARG A 204 -23.09 1.61 5.50
N TYR A 205 -22.77 0.43 4.99
CA TYR A 205 -21.41 0.09 4.59
C TYR A 205 -21.23 0.30 3.10
N CYS A 206 -20.29 1.16 2.70
CA CYS A 206 -19.97 1.43 1.30
C CYS A 206 -18.55 0.95 0.98
N ALA A 207 -18.43 0.02 0.04
CA ALA A 207 -17.14 -0.51 -0.40
C ALA A 207 -16.26 0.57 -1.06
N GLY A 208 -15.01 0.69 -0.63
CA GLY A 208 -14.05 1.65 -1.21
C GLY A 208 -13.31 1.11 -2.42
N MET A 209 -13.13 1.95 -3.42
CA MET A 209 -12.32 1.65 -4.60
C MET A 209 -11.27 2.74 -4.81
N LEU A 210 -10.02 2.44 -4.52
CA LEU A 210 -8.89 3.27 -4.92
C LEU A 210 -8.59 3.00 -6.39
N LEU A 211 -8.83 3.95 -7.29
CA LEU A 211 -8.73 3.73 -8.75
C LEU A 211 -7.34 3.26 -9.22
N ARG A 212 -6.34 3.52 -8.38
CA ARG A 212 -4.96 3.09 -8.52
C ARG A 212 -4.72 1.59 -8.28
N SER A 213 -5.69 0.92 -7.67
CA SER A 213 -5.70 -0.52 -7.35
C SER A 213 -6.68 -1.33 -8.22
N TYR A 214 -7.49 -0.68 -9.05
CA TYR A 214 -8.54 -1.32 -9.87
C TYR A 214 -8.44 -0.86 -11.32
N SER A 215 -8.20 -1.77 -12.26
CA SER A 215 -8.16 -1.43 -13.69
C SER A 215 -9.53 -1.06 -14.25
N ALA A 216 -9.59 -0.21 -15.28
CA ALA A 216 -10.84 0.14 -15.96
C ALA A 216 -11.61 -1.11 -16.44
N LYS A 217 -10.87 -2.12 -16.93
CA LYS A 217 -11.41 -3.40 -17.43
C LYS A 217 -12.27 -4.11 -16.39
N ASN A 218 -11.80 -4.17 -15.15
CA ASN A 218 -12.45 -4.92 -14.08
C ASN A 218 -13.24 -4.03 -13.12
N LEU A 219 -13.08 -2.70 -13.19
CA LEU A 219 -13.71 -1.77 -12.24
C LEU A 219 -15.22 -1.95 -12.18
N ALA A 220 -15.88 -2.13 -13.33
CA ALA A 220 -17.33 -2.32 -13.36
C ALA A 220 -17.78 -3.56 -12.57
N ALA A 221 -17.07 -4.68 -12.75
CA ALA A 221 -17.34 -5.93 -12.05
C ALA A 221 -17.02 -5.82 -10.56
N ASN A 222 -15.90 -5.18 -10.20
CA ASN A 222 -15.55 -4.96 -8.79
C ASN A 222 -16.59 -4.10 -8.07
N ILE A 223 -17.05 -3.00 -8.68
CA ILE A 223 -18.12 -2.15 -8.13
C ILE A 223 -19.40 -2.98 -7.97
N TYR A 224 -19.87 -3.63 -9.04
CA TYR A 224 -21.12 -4.39 -9.01
C TYR A 224 -21.12 -5.48 -7.93
N HIS A 225 -20.11 -6.36 -7.95
CA HIS A 225 -20.07 -7.51 -7.04
C HIS A 225 -19.80 -7.11 -5.59
N ALA A 226 -19.04 -6.04 -5.35
CA ALA A 226 -18.82 -5.55 -3.99
C ALA A 226 -20.09 -4.86 -3.44
N SER A 227 -20.72 -3.99 -4.24
CA SER A 227 -21.95 -3.32 -3.85
C SER A 227 -23.16 -4.26 -3.75
N ALA A 228 -23.17 -5.39 -4.48
CA ALA A 228 -24.19 -6.43 -4.28
C ALA A 228 -24.13 -7.08 -2.88
N LYS A 229 -23.01 -6.93 -2.15
CA LYS A 229 -22.81 -7.46 -0.79
C LYS A 229 -22.96 -6.41 0.32
N CYS A 230 -23.14 -5.13 -0.02
CA CYS A 230 -23.21 -4.04 0.95
C CYS A 230 -24.15 -2.92 0.48
N ASP A 231 -24.15 -1.75 1.12
CA ASP A 231 -25.11 -0.68 0.80
C ASP A 231 -24.66 0.25 -0.35
N GLY A 232 -23.48 0.04 -0.92
CA GLY A 232 -23.00 0.85 -2.04
C GLY A 232 -21.49 0.84 -2.21
N TYR A 233 -20.96 1.86 -2.87
CA TYR A 233 -19.52 2.02 -3.08
C TYR A 233 -19.09 3.49 -3.07
N TRP A 234 -17.79 3.71 -2.93
CA TRP A 234 -17.16 5.01 -3.09
C TRP A 234 -15.85 4.90 -3.85
N LEU A 235 -15.45 6.00 -4.50
CA LEU A 235 -14.27 6.05 -5.36
C LEU A 235 -13.26 7.06 -4.82
N PHE A 236 -12.02 6.63 -4.60
CA PHE A 236 -10.89 7.54 -4.46
C PHE A 236 -9.96 7.41 -5.66
N THR A 237 -9.81 8.43 -6.49
CA THR A 237 -10.69 9.59 -6.53
C THR A 237 -11.04 9.86 -7.98
N THR A 238 -12.27 10.31 -8.20
CA THR A 238 -12.68 10.75 -9.53
C THR A 238 -11.81 11.91 -9.98
N TYR A 239 -11.20 12.70 -9.08
CA TYR A 239 -10.23 13.76 -9.41
C TYR A 239 -9.15 13.29 -10.40
N THR A 240 -8.65 12.05 -10.28
CA THR A 240 -7.67 11.46 -11.20
C THR A 240 -8.18 11.36 -12.65
N LEU A 241 -9.49 11.29 -12.85
CA LEU A 241 -10.13 11.12 -14.16
C LEU A 241 -10.29 12.42 -14.96
N TRP A 242 -10.11 13.59 -14.34
CA TRP A 242 -10.25 14.88 -15.03
C TRP A 242 -8.99 15.74 -14.99
N ASN A 243 -7.98 15.37 -14.18
CA ASN A 243 -6.72 16.11 -14.16
C ASN A 243 -5.71 15.57 -15.17
N PRO A 244 -4.87 16.45 -15.74
CA PRO A 244 -3.77 16.04 -16.60
C PRO A 244 -2.87 15.01 -15.93
N VAL A 245 -2.39 14.03 -16.70
CA VAL A 245 -1.54 12.93 -16.19
C VAL A 245 -0.24 13.46 -15.59
N GLU A 246 0.24 14.61 -16.05
CA GLU A 246 1.45 15.26 -15.55
C GLU A 246 1.30 15.79 -14.12
N GLU A 247 0.06 16.00 -13.67
CA GLU A 247 -0.27 16.45 -12.32
C GLU A 247 -0.49 15.29 -11.34
N HIS A 248 -0.52 14.05 -11.84
CA HIS A 248 -0.72 12.85 -11.05
C HIS A 248 0.46 12.63 -10.10
N LYS A 249 0.20 12.59 -8.79
CA LYS A 249 1.18 12.40 -7.71
C LYS A 249 0.57 11.58 -6.59
N GLY A 250 1.40 10.92 -5.76
CA GLY A 250 0.88 10.15 -4.62
C GLY A 250 -0.16 9.13 -5.07
N ASP A 251 -1.32 9.06 -4.43
CA ASP A 251 -2.39 8.10 -4.77
C ASP A 251 -3.22 8.49 -6.03
N TYR A 252 -2.94 9.61 -6.67
CA TYR A 252 -3.72 10.15 -7.78
C TYR A 252 -3.24 9.63 -9.14
N TYR A 253 -3.28 8.32 -9.34
CA TYR A 253 -3.03 7.68 -10.64
C TYR A 253 -4.02 6.53 -10.90
N LEU A 254 -4.14 6.12 -12.15
CA LEU A 254 -4.99 4.99 -12.55
C LEU A 254 -4.19 3.69 -12.52
N ALA A 255 -4.83 2.58 -12.15
CA ALA A 255 -4.22 1.26 -12.19
C ALA A 255 -3.84 0.87 -13.63
N HIS A 256 -4.84 0.85 -14.52
CA HIS A 256 -4.67 0.53 -15.93
C HIS A 256 -5.91 0.94 -16.72
N GLY A 257 -5.72 1.64 -17.83
CA GLY A 257 -6.77 2.20 -18.68
C GLY A 257 -6.78 3.72 -18.70
N THR A 258 -7.55 4.29 -19.63
CA THR A 258 -7.73 5.72 -19.84
C THR A 258 -8.86 6.28 -18.96
N PRO A 259 -8.86 7.59 -18.64
CA PRO A 259 -9.96 8.19 -17.89
C PRO A 259 -11.36 7.93 -18.50
N GLU A 260 -11.47 7.90 -19.82
CA GLU A 260 -12.71 7.59 -20.54
C GLU A 260 -13.18 6.14 -20.27
N GLU A 261 -12.27 5.16 -20.30
CA GLU A 261 -12.60 3.77 -20.00
C GLU A 261 -13.06 3.60 -18.54
N TYR A 262 -12.46 4.34 -17.60
CA TYR A 262 -12.92 4.38 -16.20
C TYR A 262 -14.34 4.96 -16.10
N TRP A 263 -14.64 6.06 -16.78
CA TRP A 263 -16.01 6.62 -16.81
C TRP A 263 -17.02 5.64 -17.39
N GLN A 264 -16.67 4.96 -18.47
CA GLN A 264 -17.51 3.92 -19.08
C GLN A 264 -17.73 2.74 -18.12
N ALA A 265 -16.70 2.30 -17.41
CA ALA A 265 -16.79 1.23 -16.42
C ALA A 265 -17.70 1.62 -15.24
N ILE A 266 -17.54 2.84 -14.69
CA ILE A 266 -18.40 3.37 -13.62
C ILE A 266 -19.86 3.46 -14.09
N ALA A 267 -20.09 4.00 -15.29
CA ALA A 267 -21.43 4.10 -15.86
C ALA A 267 -22.06 2.71 -16.12
N ARG A 268 -21.26 1.73 -16.55
CA ARG A 268 -21.74 0.34 -16.71
C ARG A 268 -22.11 -0.27 -15.37
N ALA A 269 -21.27 -0.12 -14.34
CA ALA A 269 -21.54 -0.64 -13.00
C ALA A 269 -22.85 -0.10 -12.45
N ASN A 270 -23.07 1.22 -12.52
CA ASN A 270 -24.31 1.83 -12.04
C ASN A 270 -25.55 1.32 -12.78
N ARG A 271 -25.49 1.14 -14.10
CA ARG A 271 -26.61 0.53 -14.84
C ARG A 271 -26.90 -0.91 -14.42
N GLU A 272 -25.88 -1.70 -14.09
CA GLU A 272 -26.06 -3.06 -13.60
C GLU A 272 -26.62 -3.06 -12.17
N LEU A 273 -26.18 -2.15 -11.32
CA LEU A 273 -26.74 -1.95 -9.98
C LEU A 273 -28.20 -1.49 -10.03
N ASP A 274 -28.56 -0.58 -10.94
CA ASP A 274 -29.95 -0.17 -11.16
C ASP A 274 -30.84 -1.36 -11.56
N ARG A 275 -30.31 -2.28 -12.37
CA ARG A 275 -31.01 -3.53 -12.74
C ARG A 275 -31.16 -4.46 -11.56
N LEU A 276 -30.10 -4.67 -10.78
CA LEU A 276 -30.14 -5.49 -9.57
C LEU A 276 -31.12 -4.91 -8.51
N ALA A 277 -31.17 -3.59 -8.38
CA ALA A 277 -32.12 -2.92 -7.49
C ALA A 277 -33.57 -3.07 -7.96
N ALA A 278 -33.82 -3.09 -9.26
CA ALA A 278 -35.14 -3.31 -9.84
C ALA A 278 -35.58 -4.78 -9.84
N ASP A 279 -34.61 -5.70 -9.95
CA ASP A 279 -34.80 -7.15 -9.97
C ASP A 279 -33.65 -7.84 -9.20
N PRO A 280 -33.90 -8.28 -7.95
CA PRO A 280 -32.90 -8.98 -7.14
C PRO A 280 -32.41 -10.31 -7.73
N GLU A 281 -33.12 -10.88 -8.72
CA GLU A 281 -32.70 -12.09 -9.44
C GLU A 281 -31.86 -11.78 -10.70
N HIS A 282 -31.56 -10.50 -10.97
CA HIS A 282 -30.77 -10.08 -12.13
C HIS A 282 -29.37 -10.71 -12.13
N GLU A 283 -29.06 -11.44 -13.21
CA GLU A 283 -27.74 -11.97 -13.48
C GLU A 283 -26.96 -11.00 -14.39
N THR A 284 -25.80 -10.54 -13.92
CA THR A 284 -24.91 -9.69 -14.71
C THR A 284 -23.94 -10.51 -15.56
N ASP A 285 -23.52 -9.93 -16.70
CA ASP A 285 -22.43 -10.46 -17.51
C ASP A 285 -21.04 -9.97 -17.05
N LEU A 286 -21.00 -9.13 -16.01
CA LEU A 286 -19.77 -8.62 -15.43
C LEU A 286 -18.98 -9.74 -14.73
N VAL A 287 -17.83 -10.08 -15.28
CA VAL A 287 -16.89 -11.04 -14.68
C VAL A 287 -15.63 -10.29 -14.25
N ILE A 288 -15.19 -10.52 -13.00
CA ILE A 288 -13.88 -10.04 -12.54
C ILE A 288 -12.83 -10.90 -13.24
N GLY A 289 -12.18 -10.33 -14.25
CA GLY A 289 -11.08 -10.98 -14.94
C GLY A 289 -9.76 -10.84 -14.18
N ILE A 290 -8.69 -11.31 -14.79
CA ILE A 290 -7.33 -11.04 -14.31
C ILE A 290 -7.10 -9.52 -14.34
N GLU A 291 -6.79 -8.94 -13.18
CA GLU A 291 -6.30 -7.56 -13.07
C GLU A 291 -4.97 -7.45 -13.83
N PRO A 292 -4.80 -6.45 -14.72
CA PRO A 292 -3.51 -6.10 -15.28
C PRO A 292 -2.52 -5.89 -14.15
N ILE A 293 -1.29 -6.37 -14.30
CA ILE A 293 -0.29 -6.12 -13.29
C ILE A 293 0.14 -4.67 -13.44
N VAL A 294 0.13 -3.92 -12.34
CA VAL A 294 0.46 -2.49 -12.39
C VAL A 294 1.89 -2.28 -11.91
N TYR A 295 2.74 -1.76 -12.78
CA TYR A 295 4.09 -1.34 -12.42
C TYR A 295 4.27 0.16 -12.65
N HIS A 296 3.88 0.93 -11.63
CA HIS A 296 3.93 2.39 -11.63
C HIS A 296 5.27 3.00 -12.07
N PRO A 297 6.45 2.41 -11.80
CA PRO A 297 7.70 2.98 -12.29
C PRO A 297 7.78 3.07 -13.82
N LEU A 298 7.17 2.16 -14.60
CA LEU A 298 7.22 2.21 -16.08
C LEU A 298 6.47 3.41 -16.69
N ALA A 299 5.57 4.05 -15.93
CA ALA A 299 4.92 5.28 -16.35
C ALA A 299 5.84 6.52 -16.20
N LYS A 300 6.94 6.41 -15.46
CA LYS A 300 7.87 7.53 -15.23
C LYS A 300 8.82 7.69 -16.43
N PRO A 301 8.92 8.88 -17.04
CA PRO A 301 9.83 9.12 -18.16
C PRO A 301 11.30 8.76 -17.87
N GLU A 302 11.75 8.98 -16.63
CA GLU A 302 13.10 8.65 -16.19
C GLU A 302 13.38 7.14 -16.24
N VAL A 303 12.41 6.33 -15.83
CA VAL A 303 12.53 4.86 -15.84
C VAL A 303 12.64 4.35 -17.28
N ARG A 304 11.77 4.86 -18.19
CA ARG A 304 11.84 4.53 -19.61
C ARG A 304 13.19 4.90 -20.22
N ARG A 305 13.65 6.14 -20.00
CA ARG A 305 14.97 6.60 -20.46
C ARG A 305 16.09 5.66 -20.02
N ARG A 306 16.10 5.25 -18.75
CA ARG A 306 17.16 4.35 -18.23
C ARG A 306 17.10 2.95 -18.83
N ILE A 307 15.91 2.47 -19.21
CA ILE A 307 15.75 1.17 -19.87
C ILE A 307 16.12 1.26 -21.36
N GLU A 308 15.73 2.33 -22.04
CA GLU A 308 16.08 2.60 -23.44
C GLU A 308 17.60 2.74 -23.65
N ALA A 309 18.32 3.18 -22.62
CA ALA A 309 19.79 3.26 -22.62
C ALA A 309 20.50 1.92 -22.39
N LEU A 310 19.77 0.85 -22.07
CA LEU A 310 20.38 -0.46 -21.82
C LEU A 310 20.94 -1.06 -23.11
N VAL A 311 22.14 -1.62 -22.99
CA VAL A 311 22.74 -2.46 -24.01
C VAL A 311 22.54 -3.92 -23.57
N PRO A 312 21.61 -4.67 -24.19
CA PRO A 312 21.42 -6.08 -23.84
C PRO A 312 22.66 -6.90 -24.26
N PRO A 313 23.01 -7.96 -23.51
CA PRO A 313 24.03 -8.90 -23.96
C PRO A 313 23.48 -9.75 -25.13
N GLU A 314 24.36 -10.49 -25.78
CA GLU A 314 23.99 -11.37 -26.90
C GLU A 314 23.06 -12.50 -26.44
N SER A 315 21.96 -12.71 -27.18
CA SER A 315 21.05 -13.84 -26.94
C SER A 315 21.52 -15.06 -27.72
N THR A 316 21.93 -16.12 -27.02
CA THR A 316 22.36 -17.38 -27.64
C THR A 316 21.20 -18.34 -27.93
N GLY A 317 20.06 -18.16 -27.27
CA GLY A 317 18.94 -19.09 -27.31
C GLY A 317 19.11 -20.36 -26.50
N GLU A 318 20.27 -20.55 -25.87
CA GLU A 318 20.54 -21.68 -24.98
C GLU A 318 19.97 -21.41 -23.59
N MET A 319 19.35 -22.43 -22.97
CA MET A 319 18.84 -22.33 -21.61
C MET A 319 20.00 -22.25 -20.63
N ILE A 320 20.08 -21.14 -19.88
CA ILE A 320 20.96 -21.01 -18.73
C ILE A 320 20.11 -21.25 -17.47
N GLU A 321 20.42 -22.32 -16.75
CA GLU A 321 19.84 -22.63 -15.44
C GLU A 321 20.54 -21.79 -14.36
N TYR A 322 19.79 -21.40 -13.34
CA TYR A 322 20.30 -20.62 -12.21
C TYR A 322 20.48 -21.56 -11.02
N ASP A 323 21.73 -21.86 -10.69
CA ASP A 323 22.09 -22.80 -9.62
C ASP A 323 21.57 -22.32 -8.25
N GLU A 324 21.63 -21.00 -8.00
CA GLU A 324 21.21 -20.36 -6.75
C GLU A 324 20.17 -19.26 -7.03
N PRO A 325 18.89 -19.64 -7.21
CA PRO A 325 17.88 -18.72 -7.67
C PRO A 325 17.42 -17.77 -6.57
N VAL A 326 17.25 -16.50 -6.94
CA VAL A 326 16.86 -15.45 -6.01
C VAL A 326 15.35 -15.45 -5.83
N SER A 327 14.91 -15.52 -4.56
CA SER A 327 13.50 -15.41 -4.19
C SER A 327 13.02 -13.96 -4.25
N LEU A 328 12.17 -13.67 -5.23
CA LEU A 328 11.52 -12.38 -5.40
C LEU A 328 10.19 -12.33 -4.66
N ARG A 329 9.85 -11.16 -4.13
CA ARG A 329 8.67 -10.93 -3.30
C ARG A 329 7.66 -10.05 -4.03
N GLY A 330 6.38 -10.38 -3.89
CA GLY A 330 5.31 -9.51 -4.38
C GLY A 330 5.36 -9.34 -5.90
N SER A 331 5.47 -8.10 -6.36
CA SER A 331 5.52 -7.75 -7.79
C SER A 331 6.88 -7.18 -8.16
N ASN A 332 7.51 -7.70 -9.22
CA ASN A 332 8.76 -7.16 -9.77
C ASN A 332 8.68 -7.03 -11.30
N LEU A 333 9.52 -6.15 -11.83
CA LEU A 333 9.74 -6.02 -13.25
C LEU A 333 11.01 -6.77 -13.64
N LEU A 334 10.89 -7.70 -14.60
CA LEU A 334 12.01 -8.33 -15.28
C LEU A 334 12.16 -7.71 -16.66
N LEU A 335 13.38 -7.73 -17.17
CA LEU A 335 13.73 -7.32 -18.53
C LEU A 335 14.29 -8.53 -19.26
N ILE A 336 13.72 -8.85 -20.43
CA ILE A 336 14.20 -9.95 -21.26
C ILE A 336 14.64 -9.41 -22.61
N ALA A 337 15.90 -9.60 -22.98
CA ALA A 337 16.38 -9.31 -24.33
C ALA A 337 16.04 -10.49 -25.24
N ALA A 338 15.04 -10.34 -26.09
CA ALA A 338 14.51 -11.43 -26.90
C ALA A 338 14.69 -11.16 -28.39
N GLU A 339 14.87 -12.22 -29.18
CA GLU A 339 15.00 -12.16 -30.64
C GLU A 339 13.67 -12.47 -31.34
N ALA A 340 13.34 -11.73 -32.40
CA ALA A 340 12.12 -11.91 -33.17
C ALA A 340 11.97 -13.36 -33.65
N GLY A 341 10.82 -13.97 -33.36
CA GLY A 341 10.52 -15.35 -33.76
C GLY A 341 11.18 -16.44 -32.91
N GLN A 342 12.06 -16.09 -31.95
CA GLN A 342 12.59 -17.05 -30.98
C GLN A 342 11.63 -17.19 -29.79
N THR A 343 11.17 -18.41 -29.50
CA THR A 343 10.36 -18.64 -28.30
C THR A 343 11.21 -18.51 -27.04
N VAL A 344 10.84 -17.58 -26.18
CA VAL A 344 11.42 -17.37 -24.85
C VAL A 344 10.72 -18.28 -23.85
N ARG A 345 11.49 -18.90 -22.95
CA ARG A 345 11.00 -19.73 -21.85
C ARG A 345 11.75 -19.39 -20.57
N VAL A 346 11.02 -19.04 -19.52
CA VAL A 346 11.55 -18.80 -18.17
C VAL A 346 10.75 -19.64 -17.18
N PRO A 347 11.28 -20.79 -16.72
CA PRO A 347 10.68 -21.54 -15.62
C PRO A 347 10.71 -20.71 -14.34
N VAL A 348 9.60 -20.66 -13.62
CA VAL A 348 9.44 -19.90 -12.39
C VAL A 348 8.89 -20.80 -11.29
N GLU A 349 9.66 -20.95 -10.22
CA GLU A 349 9.25 -21.68 -9.03
C GLU A 349 8.39 -20.80 -8.12
N PHE A 350 7.30 -21.32 -7.59
CA PHE A 350 6.46 -20.66 -6.61
C PHE A 350 6.85 -21.02 -5.17
N GLY A 351 6.75 -20.07 -4.25
CA GLY A 351 6.85 -20.31 -2.82
C GLY A 351 5.76 -19.60 -2.03
N GLN A 352 4.91 -20.36 -1.35
CA GLN A 352 3.88 -19.80 -0.48
C GLN A 352 4.51 -19.06 0.71
N VAL A 353 3.97 -17.88 1.02
CA VAL A 353 4.24 -17.18 2.28
C VAL A 353 2.91 -16.80 2.93
N GLY A 354 2.76 -17.09 4.22
CA GLY A 354 1.48 -16.94 4.91
C GLY A 354 0.41 -17.93 4.44
N ALA A 355 -0.85 -17.67 4.79
CA ALA A 355 -1.98 -18.57 4.59
C ALA A 355 -2.84 -18.24 3.34
N GLY A 356 -2.28 -17.52 2.37
CA GLY A 356 -3.00 -17.07 1.17
C GLY A 356 -3.18 -18.16 0.11
N GLU A 357 -4.07 -17.90 -0.86
CA GLU A 357 -4.24 -18.70 -2.09
C GLU A 357 -3.61 -17.96 -3.29
N ASP A 358 -2.37 -17.51 -3.11
CA ASP A 358 -1.65 -16.77 -4.14
C ASP A 358 -1.31 -17.66 -5.34
N ARG A 359 -1.16 -17.03 -6.50
CA ARG A 359 -0.67 -17.66 -7.73
C ARG A 359 0.27 -16.71 -8.46
N ILE A 360 1.20 -17.25 -9.24
CA ILE A 360 2.04 -16.45 -10.11
C ILE A 360 1.19 -15.92 -11.27
N ARG A 361 1.29 -14.62 -11.56
CA ARG A 361 0.74 -13.99 -12.77
C ARG A 361 1.84 -13.19 -13.44
N TRP A 362 1.83 -13.17 -14.77
CA TRP A 362 2.80 -12.41 -15.53
C TRP A 362 2.20 -11.83 -16.82
N GLU A 363 2.72 -10.67 -17.21
CA GLU A 363 2.37 -9.97 -18.44
C GLU A 363 3.66 -9.52 -19.13
N VAL A 364 3.71 -9.73 -20.44
CA VAL A 364 4.84 -9.39 -21.31
C VAL A 364 4.41 -8.27 -22.25
N SER A 365 5.19 -7.20 -22.30
CA SER A 365 5.01 -6.11 -23.26
C SER A 365 6.34 -5.71 -23.91
N ASN A 366 6.26 -5.06 -25.07
CA ASN A 366 7.44 -4.47 -25.73
C ASN A 366 7.81 -3.10 -25.11
N LEU A 367 8.90 -2.47 -25.55
CA LEU A 367 9.36 -1.17 -25.03
C LEU A 367 8.34 -0.03 -25.21
N VAL A 368 7.47 -0.09 -26.22
CA VAL A 368 6.44 0.93 -26.44
C VAL A 368 5.16 0.65 -25.64
N GLY A 369 5.08 -0.51 -24.97
CA GLY A 369 3.99 -0.90 -24.09
C GLY A 369 2.91 -1.75 -24.75
N ASP A 370 3.11 -2.26 -25.96
CA ASP A 370 2.15 -3.18 -26.58
C ASP A 370 2.23 -4.56 -25.92
N ASP A 371 1.06 -5.13 -25.64
CA ASP A 371 0.91 -6.49 -25.10
C ASP A 371 1.48 -7.54 -26.07
N VAL A 372 2.35 -8.42 -25.56
CA VAL A 372 2.93 -9.55 -26.29
C VAL A 372 2.36 -10.87 -25.82
N ALA A 373 2.31 -11.08 -24.50
CA ALA A 373 1.79 -12.31 -23.90
C ALA A 373 1.38 -12.10 -22.45
N ARG A 374 0.61 -13.03 -21.88
CA ARG A 374 0.27 -13.07 -20.46
C ARG A 374 -0.05 -14.50 -20.03
N GLY A 375 0.09 -14.78 -18.75
CA GLY A 375 -0.25 -16.08 -18.19
C GLY A 375 -0.39 -16.05 -16.67
N GLU A 376 -0.92 -17.15 -16.14
CA GLU A 376 -0.97 -17.41 -14.71
C GLU A 376 -0.67 -18.89 -14.42
N GLY A 377 -0.06 -19.14 -13.26
CA GLY A 377 0.04 -20.48 -12.68
C GLY A 377 -1.23 -20.86 -11.92
N ALA A 378 -1.36 -22.15 -11.59
CA ALA A 378 -2.35 -22.57 -10.62
C ALA A 378 -1.99 -22.06 -9.22
N VAL A 379 -2.96 -22.07 -8.30
CA VAL A 379 -2.73 -21.67 -6.90
C VAL A 379 -1.65 -22.57 -6.29
N GLY A 380 -0.60 -21.96 -5.75
CA GLY A 380 0.45 -22.72 -5.10
C GLY A 380 1.43 -23.45 -6.02
N GLU A 381 1.33 -23.30 -7.34
CA GLU A 381 2.12 -24.07 -8.31
C GLU A 381 3.11 -23.22 -9.11
N ASP A 382 4.19 -23.88 -9.54
CA ASP A 382 5.17 -23.34 -10.48
C ASP A 382 4.52 -22.97 -11.82
N THR A 383 5.18 -22.10 -12.59
CA THR A 383 4.73 -21.72 -13.93
C THR A 383 5.91 -21.53 -14.88
N VAL A 384 5.60 -21.33 -16.15
CA VAL A 384 6.59 -20.97 -17.17
C VAL A 384 6.10 -19.71 -17.86
N ILE A 385 6.95 -18.67 -17.88
CA ILE A 385 6.75 -17.55 -18.79
C ILE A 385 7.16 -18.02 -20.17
N GLU A 386 6.21 -18.05 -21.11
CA GLU A 386 6.46 -18.48 -22.48
C GLU A 386 5.82 -17.51 -23.48
N PHE A 387 6.62 -17.01 -24.42
CA PHE A 387 6.15 -16.13 -25.49
C PHE A 387 7.10 -16.15 -26.69
N THR A 388 6.63 -15.69 -27.84
CA THR A 388 7.46 -15.51 -29.04
C THR A 388 7.31 -14.07 -29.52
N PRO A 389 8.33 -13.22 -29.41
CA PRO A 389 8.19 -11.81 -29.72
C PRO A 389 8.15 -11.59 -31.23
N PRO A 390 7.33 -10.64 -31.72
CA PRO A 390 7.29 -10.29 -33.14
C PRO A 390 8.48 -9.43 -33.58
N GLN A 391 9.20 -8.82 -32.65
CA GLN A 391 10.32 -7.91 -32.89
C GLN A 391 11.44 -8.20 -31.87
N SER A 392 12.70 -8.06 -32.30
CA SER A 392 13.85 -8.19 -31.41
C SER A 392 13.97 -6.98 -30.50
N GLY A 393 14.44 -7.18 -29.27
CA GLY A 393 14.70 -6.11 -28.31
C GLY A 393 14.35 -6.49 -26.88
N VAL A 394 14.43 -5.48 -25.99
CA VAL A 394 14.06 -5.64 -24.58
C VAL A 394 12.54 -5.70 -24.44
N HIS A 395 12.07 -6.68 -23.68
CA HIS A 395 10.68 -6.83 -23.31
C HIS A 395 10.53 -6.69 -21.80
N TYR A 396 9.43 -6.07 -21.38
CA TYR A 396 9.03 -6.02 -19.99
C TYR A 396 8.33 -7.31 -19.64
N VAL A 397 8.76 -7.96 -18.57
CA VAL A 397 7.95 -9.00 -17.91
C VAL A 397 7.60 -8.51 -16.54
N LEU A 398 6.36 -8.08 -16.40
CA LEU A 398 5.82 -7.74 -15.10
C LEU A 398 5.23 -9.02 -14.50
N ILE A 399 5.71 -9.39 -13.32
CA ILE A 399 5.35 -10.65 -12.66
C ILE A 399 5.01 -10.40 -11.20
N THR A 400 4.01 -11.10 -10.69
CA THR A 400 3.59 -11.02 -9.29
C THR A 400 3.21 -12.38 -8.74
N ALA A 401 3.48 -12.60 -7.46
CA ALA A 401 2.97 -13.72 -6.67
C ALA A 401 2.09 -13.26 -5.51
N GLY A 402 1.50 -12.06 -5.59
CA GLY A 402 0.62 -11.54 -4.53
C GLY A 402 1.35 -11.39 -3.19
N GLY A 403 0.81 -12.02 -2.14
CA GLY A 403 1.43 -12.05 -0.81
C GLY A 403 2.54 -13.09 -0.64
N SER A 404 2.93 -13.80 -1.70
CA SER A 404 3.88 -14.91 -1.71
C SER A 404 5.20 -14.56 -2.41
N LYS A 405 6.03 -15.56 -2.73
CA LYS A 405 7.33 -15.39 -3.40
C LYS A 405 7.47 -16.28 -4.62
N TYR A 406 8.41 -15.96 -5.49
CA TYR A 406 8.72 -16.75 -6.68
C TYR A 406 10.20 -16.59 -7.06
N ALA A 407 10.74 -17.55 -7.82
CA ALA A 407 12.13 -17.50 -8.25
C ALA A 407 12.26 -17.98 -9.71
N PRO A 408 12.78 -17.16 -10.64
CA PRO A 408 13.20 -17.66 -11.95
C PRO A 408 14.26 -18.75 -11.77
N ARG A 409 14.13 -19.88 -12.46
CA ARG A 409 15.06 -21.02 -12.36
C ARG A 409 15.99 -21.15 -13.56
N GLY A 410 15.64 -20.50 -14.66
CA GLY A 410 16.49 -20.40 -15.83
C GLY A 410 15.87 -19.49 -16.89
N SER A 411 16.63 -19.16 -17.93
CA SER A 411 16.11 -18.47 -19.10
C SER A 411 16.94 -18.83 -20.34
N ASN A 412 16.27 -18.98 -21.48
CA ASN A 412 16.91 -19.16 -22.78
C ASN A 412 17.15 -17.83 -23.54
N ALA A 413 16.96 -16.71 -22.85
CA ALA A 413 17.22 -15.36 -23.33
C ALA A 413 17.80 -14.54 -22.17
N PRO A 414 18.64 -13.52 -22.43
CA PRO A 414 19.17 -12.68 -21.38
C PRO A 414 18.08 -12.07 -20.50
N LEU A 415 18.13 -12.38 -19.20
CA LEU A 415 17.15 -12.00 -18.21
C LEU A 415 17.80 -11.14 -17.13
N GLY A 416 17.23 -9.96 -16.93
CA GLY A 416 17.60 -9.00 -15.90
C GLY A 416 16.44 -8.71 -14.95
N LEU A 417 16.76 -8.43 -13.70
CA LEU A 417 15.85 -8.00 -12.65
C LEU A 417 15.98 -6.48 -12.51
N TYR A 418 14.88 -5.74 -12.66
CA TYR A 418 14.91 -4.28 -12.60
C TYR A 418 15.12 -3.78 -11.16
N ALA A 419 16.24 -3.11 -10.93
CA ALA A 419 16.77 -2.76 -9.62
C ALA A 419 16.68 -1.25 -9.32
N THR A 420 15.49 -0.65 -9.40
CA THR A 420 15.24 0.67 -8.76
C THR A 420 14.53 0.55 -7.42
N LYS A 421 13.96 -0.63 -7.15
CA LYS A 421 13.37 -1.09 -5.89
C LYS A 421 13.04 -2.58 -6.03
N LEU A 422 14.04 -3.38 -6.40
CA LEU A 422 13.88 -4.83 -6.58
C LEU A 422 13.56 -5.45 -5.23
N HIS A 423 12.40 -6.11 -5.08
CA HIS A 423 11.94 -6.65 -3.81
C HIS A 423 12.30 -8.13 -3.70
N ILE A 424 13.18 -8.42 -2.75
CA ILE A 424 13.76 -9.75 -2.50
C ILE A 424 13.30 -10.20 -1.11
N ILE A 425 13.03 -11.50 -0.99
CA ILE A 425 12.81 -12.15 0.30
C ILE A 425 13.93 -13.15 0.60
N GLY A 426 14.61 -12.93 1.73
CA GLY A 426 15.84 -13.65 2.07
C GLY A 426 17.07 -13.03 1.40
N GLY A 427 18.09 -13.86 1.16
CA GLY A 427 19.36 -13.46 0.56
C GLY A 427 19.45 -13.74 -0.94
N ALA A 428 20.55 -13.27 -1.53
CA ALA A 428 20.96 -13.60 -2.88
C ALA A 428 22.47 -13.85 -2.87
N GLU A 429 22.90 -15.09 -3.16
CA GLU A 429 24.33 -15.44 -3.10
C GLU A 429 25.15 -14.69 -4.15
N ARG A 430 24.56 -14.50 -5.34
CA ARG A 430 25.21 -13.79 -6.44
C ARG A 430 24.19 -13.14 -7.36
N LEU A 431 24.39 -11.85 -7.60
CA LEU A 431 23.70 -11.05 -8.61
C LEU A 431 24.76 -10.30 -9.41
N TYR A 432 24.56 -10.15 -10.71
CA TYR A 432 25.57 -9.61 -11.61
C TYR A 432 25.12 -8.28 -12.23
N PHE A 433 26.03 -7.33 -12.37
CA PHE A 433 25.77 -6.07 -13.07
C PHE A 433 27.02 -5.61 -13.81
N ARG A 434 26.86 -4.86 -14.90
CA ARG A 434 27.98 -4.29 -15.64
C ARG A 434 28.22 -2.85 -15.20
N ALA A 435 29.44 -2.53 -14.77
CA ALA A 435 29.84 -1.15 -14.56
C ALA A 435 29.96 -0.45 -15.93
N PRO A 436 29.38 0.74 -16.15
CA PRO A 436 29.52 1.46 -17.42
C PRO A 436 30.98 1.70 -17.79
N THR A 437 31.29 1.73 -19.09
CA THR A 437 32.64 2.05 -19.54
C THR A 437 33.02 3.47 -19.15
N GLY A 438 34.23 3.66 -18.61
CA GLY A 438 34.74 4.98 -18.21
C GLY A 438 34.14 5.55 -16.92
N VAL A 439 33.29 4.81 -16.21
CA VAL A 439 32.80 5.22 -14.91
C VAL A 439 33.94 5.24 -13.88
N GLU A 440 34.04 6.31 -13.08
CA GLU A 440 35.05 6.39 -12.01
C GLU A 440 34.57 5.70 -10.73
N GLU A 441 33.32 5.97 -10.36
CA GLU A 441 32.66 5.45 -9.17
C GLU A 441 31.20 5.10 -9.44
N PHE A 442 30.68 4.14 -8.68
CA PHE A 442 29.28 3.77 -8.69
C PHE A 442 28.79 3.45 -7.29
N THR A 443 27.46 3.46 -7.11
CA THR A 443 26.82 3.12 -5.84
C THR A 443 25.89 1.93 -6.02
N VAL A 444 25.88 1.04 -5.03
CA VAL A 444 24.85 0.02 -4.83
C VAL A 444 24.13 0.34 -3.52
N LEU A 445 22.79 0.29 -3.51
CA LEU A 445 21.98 0.62 -2.35
C LEU A 445 21.10 -0.57 -1.96
N GLY A 446 21.39 -1.18 -0.81
CA GLY A 446 20.48 -2.13 -0.17
C GLY A 446 19.64 -1.43 0.90
N ALA A 447 18.39 -1.84 1.06
CA ALA A 447 17.54 -1.36 2.15
C ALA A 447 16.73 -2.48 2.82
N GLY A 448 16.72 -2.47 4.15
CA GLY A 448 15.84 -3.32 4.95
C GLY A 448 14.40 -2.79 4.96
N SER A 449 13.41 -3.66 5.18
CA SER A 449 12.00 -3.23 5.11
C SER A 449 11.44 -2.72 6.45
N SER A 450 12.17 -2.91 7.56
CA SER A 450 11.79 -2.43 8.89
C SER A 450 13.01 -2.35 9.82
N GLY A 451 12.88 -1.74 11.01
CA GLY A 451 13.98 -1.69 11.99
C GLY A 451 14.45 -3.07 12.50
N ARG A 452 13.69 -4.13 12.23
CA ARG A 452 14.03 -5.53 12.55
C ARG A 452 14.61 -6.29 11.35
N GLU A 453 14.14 -5.98 10.14
CA GLU A 453 14.57 -6.60 8.89
C GLU A 453 15.73 -5.82 8.30
N ARG A 454 16.92 -6.41 8.35
CA ARG A 454 18.17 -5.72 8.03
C ARG A 454 18.94 -6.50 6.98
N ILE A 455 19.66 -5.75 6.15
CA ILE A 455 20.37 -6.26 4.98
C ILE A 455 21.85 -5.92 5.09
N ARG A 456 22.71 -6.83 4.62
CA ARG A 456 24.09 -6.56 4.23
C ARG A 456 24.21 -6.73 2.72
N VAL A 457 24.93 -5.81 2.09
CA VAL A 457 25.32 -5.93 0.68
C VAL A 457 26.84 -6.04 0.61
N ASN A 458 27.32 -7.09 -0.04
CA ASN A 458 28.73 -7.28 -0.37
C ASN A 458 28.88 -7.14 -1.88
N VAL A 459 29.88 -6.39 -2.35
CA VAL A 459 30.16 -6.22 -3.78
C VAL A 459 31.55 -6.75 -4.07
N TYR A 460 31.66 -7.52 -5.14
CA TYR A 460 32.86 -8.19 -5.60
C TYR A 460 33.28 -7.66 -6.96
N ASP A 461 34.57 -7.48 -7.14
CA ASP A 461 35.17 -7.07 -8.41
C ASP A 461 35.08 -8.20 -9.46
N PRO A 462 35.46 -7.93 -10.73
CA PRO A 462 35.42 -8.94 -11.79
C PRO A 462 36.37 -10.13 -11.56
N ALA A 463 37.35 -10.02 -10.67
CA ALA A 463 38.22 -11.13 -10.28
C ALA A 463 37.58 -12.01 -9.19
N GLY A 464 36.45 -11.59 -8.62
CA GLY A 464 35.74 -12.27 -7.56
C GLY A 464 36.19 -11.86 -6.14
N GLU A 465 37.02 -10.83 -6.02
CA GLU A 465 37.52 -10.35 -4.73
C GLU A 465 36.54 -9.33 -4.11
N LEU A 466 36.38 -9.38 -2.79
CA LEU A 466 35.47 -8.47 -2.09
C LEU A 466 35.98 -7.02 -2.18
N ALA A 467 35.26 -6.19 -2.92
CA ALA A 467 35.57 -4.78 -3.13
C ALA A 467 35.01 -3.88 -2.01
N GLY A 468 33.87 -4.27 -1.41
CA GLY A 468 33.31 -3.54 -0.28
C GLY A 468 32.05 -4.17 0.31
N THR A 469 31.64 -3.66 1.47
CA THR A 469 30.46 -4.12 2.21
C THR A 469 29.76 -2.95 2.90
N CYS A 470 28.43 -2.99 2.95
CA CYS A 470 27.59 -2.09 3.75
C CYS A 470 26.45 -2.88 4.40
N GLN A 471 25.82 -2.31 5.43
CA GLN A 471 24.62 -2.91 6.03
C GLN A 471 23.69 -1.87 6.66
N SER A 472 22.41 -2.20 6.74
CA SER A 472 21.40 -1.38 7.40
C SER A 472 21.37 -1.61 8.92
N THR A 473 20.76 -0.69 9.66
CA THR A 473 20.61 -0.75 11.12
C THR A 473 19.14 -0.66 11.52
N GLY A 474 18.86 -0.70 12.83
CA GLY A 474 17.48 -0.54 13.33
C GLY A 474 16.91 0.87 13.17
N GLU A 475 17.78 1.86 12.98
CA GLU A 475 17.41 3.28 12.84
C GLU A 475 17.55 3.76 11.39
N VAL A 476 18.51 3.21 10.64
CA VAL A 476 18.81 3.59 9.25
C VAL A 476 18.61 2.39 8.36
N LEU A 477 17.51 2.39 7.61
CA LEU A 477 17.11 1.25 6.78
C LEU A 477 17.93 1.13 5.49
N GLU A 478 18.48 2.24 4.99
CA GLU A 478 19.26 2.32 3.76
C GLU A 478 20.76 2.18 4.00
N ALA A 479 21.42 1.38 3.17
CA ALA A 479 22.85 1.10 3.23
C ALA A 479 23.51 1.31 1.86
N PRO A 480 23.90 2.56 1.51
CA PRO A 480 24.63 2.83 0.29
C PRO A 480 26.09 2.37 0.39
N LEU A 481 26.60 1.75 -0.67
CA LEU A 481 28.01 1.41 -0.85
C LEU A 481 28.53 2.04 -2.14
N THR A 482 29.42 3.02 -2.03
CA THR A 482 30.08 3.64 -3.17
C THR A 482 31.47 3.04 -3.36
N LEU A 483 31.78 2.62 -4.58
CA LEU A 483 33.04 1.97 -4.96
C LEU A 483 33.62 2.64 -6.20
N SER A 484 34.95 2.60 -6.31
CA SER A 484 35.63 3.00 -7.54
C SER A 484 35.68 1.83 -8.52
N ALA A 485 35.25 2.05 -9.75
CA ALA A 485 35.36 1.03 -10.80
C ALA A 485 36.80 0.91 -11.33
N GLY A 486 37.54 2.02 -11.38
CA GLY A 486 38.94 2.04 -11.80
C GLY A 486 39.16 1.37 -13.16
N ALA A 487 40.11 0.42 -13.21
CA ALA A 487 40.42 -0.33 -14.43
C ALA A 487 39.34 -1.34 -14.85
N ASN A 488 38.39 -1.64 -13.95
CA ASN A 488 37.31 -2.62 -14.14
C ASN A 488 36.01 -1.95 -14.63
N ALA A 489 36.08 -0.71 -15.09
CA ALA A 489 34.95 -0.04 -15.75
C ALA A 489 34.66 -0.70 -17.10
N GLY A 490 33.40 -1.07 -17.35
CA GLY A 490 32.99 -1.88 -18.51
C GLY A 490 32.86 -3.38 -18.22
N ASP A 491 33.43 -3.86 -17.12
CA ASP A 491 33.40 -5.27 -16.75
C ASP A 491 32.17 -5.66 -15.93
N VAL A 492 31.94 -6.97 -15.79
CA VAL A 492 30.86 -7.53 -14.97
C VAL A 492 31.34 -7.66 -13.52
N TRP A 493 30.63 -6.98 -12.64
CA TRP A 493 30.76 -7.06 -11.19
C TRP A 493 29.68 -7.99 -10.63
N SER A 494 29.86 -8.40 -9.38
CA SER A 494 28.81 -9.16 -8.69
C SER A 494 28.54 -8.63 -7.29
N LEU A 495 27.36 -8.93 -6.76
CA LEU A 495 26.98 -8.60 -5.40
C LEU A 495 26.27 -9.77 -4.72
N GLU A 496 26.34 -9.78 -3.40
CA GLU A 496 25.63 -10.70 -2.52
C GLU A 496 24.74 -9.88 -1.59
N ILE A 497 23.52 -10.39 -1.36
CA ILE A 497 22.61 -9.93 -0.33
C ILE A 497 22.63 -10.94 0.81
N ALA A 498 23.12 -10.50 1.96
CA ALA A 498 23.33 -11.33 3.14
C ALA A 498 22.64 -10.73 4.37
N LYS A 499 22.62 -11.52 5.44
CA LYS A 499 22.10 -11.07 6.74
C LYS A 499 23.07 -10.04 7.34
N ALA A 500 22.53 -8.92 7.84
CA ALA A 500 23.30 -7.98 8.64
C ALA A 500 23.75 -8.59 9.99
N ASP A 501 24.65 -7.92 10.70
CA ASP A 501 25.15 -8.39 12.00
C ASP A 501 24.03 -8.59 13.03
N GLU A 502 22.99 -7.78 12.95
CA GLU A 502 21.83 -7.81 13.83
C GLU A 502 20.52 -7.88 13.02
N GLY A 503 19.43 -8.27 13.69
CA GLY A 503 18.11 -8.38 13.06
C GLY A 503 17.92 -9.70 12.30
N ILE A 504 16.97 -9.69 11.37
CA ILE A 504 16.64 -10.82 10.49
C ILE A 504 16.75 -10.39 9.02
N LEU A 505 17.00 -11.34 8.12
CA LEU A 505 16.93 -11.12 6.68
C LEU A 505 15.66 -11.81 6.16
N GLU A 506 14.62 -11.01 5.94
CA GLU A 506 13.35 -11.45 5.37
C GLU A 506 13.03 -10.54 4.19
N ASP A 507 12.28 -9.47 4.37
CA ASP A 507 11.97 -8.53 3.29
C ASP A 507 13.05 -7.46 3.10
N ASN A 508 13.57 -7.31 1.89
CA ASN A 508 14.56 -6.29 1.56
C ASN A 508 14.45 -5.78 0.12
N THR A 509 15.07 -4.64 -0.15
CA THR A 509 15.10 -4.04 -1.49
C THR A 509 16.49 -3.71 -1.96
N LEU A 510 16.72 -3.84 -3.27
CA LEU A 510 17.95 -3.46 -3.94
C LEU A 510 17.69 -2.35 -4.97
N THR A 511 18.57 -1.35 -4.97
CA THR A 511 18.58 -0.24 -5.91
C THR A 511 19.97 -0.06 -6.51
N LEU A 512 20.04 0.09 -7.83
CA LEU A 512 21.20 0.54 -8.60
C LEU A 512 20.93 1.96 -9.12
N PRO A 513 21.42 3.00 -8.42
CA PRO A 513 21.38 4.38 -8.89
C PRO A 513 22.22 4.57 -10.17
N GLU A 514 21.99 5.69 -10.87
CA GLU A 514 22.97 6.15 -11.86
C GLU A 514 24.35 6.32 -11.19
N PRO A 515 25.45 6.00 -11.88
CA PRO A 515 25.54 5.74 -13.32
C PRO A 515 25.27 4.28 -13.73
N LEU A 516 24.99 3.36 -12.81
CA LEU A 516 24.77 1.95 -13.17
C LEU A 516 23.50 1.75 -14.00
N PRO A 517 23.48 0.75 -14.91
CA PRO A 517 22.22 0.26 -15.45
C PRO A 517 21.33 -0.21 -14.30
N PRO A 518 20.01 0.09 -14.32
CA PRO A 518 19.08 -0.28 -13.25
C PRO A 518 18.73 -1.78 -13.28
N VAL A 519 19.69 -2.67 -13.52
CA VAL A 519 19.45 -4.09 -13.78
C VAL A 519 20.53 -4.92 -13.13
N VAL A 520 20.10 -5.94 -12.39
CA VAL A 520 20.97 -7.05 -11.97
C VAL A 520 20.54 -8.34 -12.65
N SER A 521 21.47 -9.24 -12.91
CA SER A 521 21.21 -10.50 -13.62
C SER A 521 21.52 -11.69 -12.73
N LEU A 522 20.87 -12.82 -13.00
CA LEU A 522 21.07 -14.08 -12.26
C LEU A 522 22.27 -14.89 -12.78
N ALA A 523 22.79 -14.53 -13.96
CA ALA A 523 23.98 -15.11 -14.57
C ALA A 523 24.86 -13.99 -15.15
N PRO A 524 26.20 -14.13 -15.15
CA PRO A 524 27.11 -13.10 -15.67
C PRO A 524 26.93 -12.87 -17.19
N GLU A 525 26.55 -13.90 -17.94
CA GLU A 525 26.27 -13.84 -19.38
C GLU A 525 25.04 -12.97 -19.69
N HIS A 526 24.14 -12.82 -18.71
CA HIS A 526 22.93 -12.01 -18.84
C HIS A 526 23.13 -10.55 -18.40
N ALA A 527 24.33 -10.15 -17.97
CA ALA A 527 24.60 -8.81 -17.44
C ALA A 527 24.44 -7.70 -18.51
N PHE A 528 23.35 -6.93 -18.37
CA PHE A 528 23.05 -5.75 -19.18
C PHE A 528 24.08 -4.64 -18.95
N GLY A 529 24.46 -3.97 -20.04
CA GLY A 529 25.27 -2.76 -20.03
C GLY A 529 24.43 -1.49 -20.21
N THR A 530 25.13 -0.37 -20.29
CA THR A 530 24.61 0.93 -20.75
C THR A 530 25.69 1.57 -21.61
N GLU A 531 25.29 2.37 -22.59
CA GLU A 531 26.21 3.22 -23.36
C GLU A 531 26.81 4.35 -22.52
#